data_AF-A0A6A8LVU5-F1
#
_entry.id   AF-A0A6A8LVU5-F1
#
_cell.length_a   1.000
_cell.length_b   1.000
_cell.length_c   1.000
_cell.angle_alpha   90.00
_cell.angle_beta   90.00
_cell.angle_gamma   90.00
#
_symmetry.space_group_name_H-M   'P 1'
#
loop_
_entity.id
_entity.type
_entity.pdbx_description
1 polymer ?
#
loop_
_entity_poly.entity_id
_entity_poly.type
_entity_poly.pdbx_seq_one_letter_code
_entity_poly.pdbx_strand_id
1 'polypeptide(L)'
;MIDTSNWKKYKVSDLFDIRPTKRYNLKNALLMDEIGINPVVGNVAYNNGVSGYTDKPTTEEGNIITFSDTTNANTIFYRDTAFVGYSHVQGMYPKFNRVTP
;
A
#
# COMPACT_ATOMS: atom_id res chain seq x y z
N MET A 1 16.54 2.70 26.53
CA MET A 1 16.79 3.88 25.68
C MET A 1 17.29 3.37 24.33
N ILE A 2 16.78 3.89 23.21
CA ILE A 2 17.28 3.50 21.88
C ILE A 2 18.58 4.28 21.63
N ASP A 3 19.67 3.58 21.34
CA ASP A 3 20.93 4.23 20.93
C ASP A 3 20.80 4.75 19.49
N THR A 4 20.93 6.05 19.32
CA THR A 4 20.80 6.74 18.03
C THR A 4 22.15 7.23 17.47
N SER A 5 23.27 6.93 18.13
CA SER A 5 24.61 7.41 17.75
C SER A 5 25.03 7.04 16.32
N ASN A 6 24.55 5.91 15.82
CA ASN A 6 24.86 5.39 14.48
C ASN A 6 23.79 5.68 13.42
N TRP A 7 22.76 6.49 13.73
CA TRP A 7 21.71 6.82 12.76
C TRP A 7 22.29 7.67 11.62
N LYS A 8 21.93 7.31 10.40
CA LYS A 8 22.31 8.06 9.19
C LYS A 8 21.14 8.19 8.24
N LYS A 9 21.25 9.15 7.33
CA LYS A 9 20.27 9.35 6.26
C LYS A 9 20.43 8.26 5.20
N TYR A 10 19.32 7.80 4.66
CA TYR A 10 19.26 6.88 3.53
C TYR A 10 18.34 7.47 2.46
N LYS A 11 18.58 7.15 1.19
CA LYS A 11 17.56 7.40 0.17
C LYS A 11 16.54 6.28 0.26
N VAL A 12 15.26 6.65 0.19
CA VAL A 12 14.16 5.68 0.23
C VAL A 12 14.27 4.66 -0.91
N SER A 13 14.71 5.10 -2.09
CA SER A 13 14.96 4.26 -3.26
C SER A 13 16.04 3.19 -3.04
N ASP A 14 16.93 3.37 -2.05
CA ASP A 14 17.97 2.39 -1.75
C ASP A 14 17.37 1.21 -0.94
N LEU A 15 16.29 1.47 -0.20
CA LEU A 15 15.62 0.51 0.68
C LEU A 15 14.39 -0.15 0.04
N PHE A 16 13.71 0.57 -0.86
CA PHE A 16 12.45 0.13 -1.46
C PHE A 16 12.50 0.21 -2.99
N ASP A 17 11.85 -0.75 -3.64
CA ASP A 17 11.37 -0.60 -5.01
C ASP A 17 10.04 0.16 -4.95
N ILE A 18 9.94 1.29 -5.66
CA ILE A 18 8.77 2.17 -5.62
C ILE A 18 8.12 2.11 -6.99
N ARG A 19 6.90 1.56 -7.05
CA ARG A 19 6.17 1.40 -8.30
C ARG A 19 4.66 1.44 -8.10
N PRO A 20 3.87 1.74 -9.15
CA PRO A 20 2.42 1.69 -9.07
C PRO A 20 1.94 0.30 -8.67
N THR A 21 0.89 0.26 -7.85
CA THR A 21 0.16 -0.98 -7.58
C THR A 21 -0.61 -1.42 -8.83
N LYS A 22 -0.84 -2.73 -8.95
CA LYS A 22 -1.67 -3.32 -10.00
C LYS A 22 -3.14 -3.04 -9.72
N ARG A 23 -3.92 -2.78 -10.78
CA ARG A 23 -5.35 -2.47 -10.69
C ARG A 23 -6.16 -3.24 -11.74
N TYR A 24 -7.44 -3.44 -11.48
CA TYR A 24 -8.35 -4.16 -12.39
C TYR A 24 -8.86 -3.35 -13.60
N ASN A 25 -8.50 -2.07 -13.75
CA ASN A 25 -9.03 -1.17 -14.80
C ASN A 25 -10.57 -1.12 -14.84
N LEU A 26 -11.21 -1.20 -13.68
CA LEU A 26 -12.67 -1.12 -13.52
C LEU A 26 -13.08 0.18 -12.84
N LYS A 27 -14.32 0.61 -13.08
CA LYS A 27 -14.96 1.68 -12.31
C LYS A 27 -15.33 1.16 -10.91
N ASN A 28 -15.42 2.04 -9.92
CA ASN A 28 -15.79 1.68 -8.54
C ASN A 28 -17.02 0.79 -8.45
N ALA A 29 -18.10 1.13 -9.16
CA ALA A 29 -19.36 0.36 -9.13
C ALA A 29 -19.24 -1.09 -9.66
N LEU A 30 -18.17 -1.42 -10.39
CA LEU A 30 -17.90 -2.78 -10.90
C LEU A 30 -16.75 -3.47 -10.14
N LEU A 31 -15.99 -2.70 -9.37
CA LEU A 31 -14.89 -3.19 -8.56
C LEU A 31 -15.33 -3.49 -7.15
N MET A 32 -16.15 -2.63 -6.54
CA MET A 32 -16.51 -2.71 -5.13
C MET A 32 -17.77 -3.56 -4.96
N ASP A 33 -17.70 -4.49 -4.01
CA ASP A 33 -18.80 -5.37 -3.63
C ASP A 33 -19.35 -4.92 -2.26
N GLU A 34 -20.66 -5.01 -2.06
CA GLU A 34 -21.32 -4.62 -0.80
C GLU A 34 -20.81 -5.46 0.38
N ILE A 35 -20.50 -6.74 0.14
CA ILE A 35 -19.98 -7.70 1.12
C ILE A 35 -18.72 -8.37 0.55
N GLY A 36 -17.72 -7.56 0.18
CA GLY A 36 -16.43 -8.06 -0.29
C GLY A 36 -15.48 -8.46 0.85
N ILE A 37 -14.56 -9.40 0.59
CA ILE A 37 -13.56 -9.84 1.58
C ILE A 37 -12.19 -9.17 1.43
N ASN A 38 -11.80 -8.76 0.22
CA ASN A 38 -10.48 -8.20 -0.05
C ASN A 38 -10.52 -6.67 -0.04
N PRO A 39 -9.65 -5.99 0.72
CA PRO A 39 -9.64 -4.53 0.77
C PRO A 39 -9.13 -3.93 -0.54
N VAL A 40 -9.84 -2.91 -1.05
CA VAL A 40 -9.39 -2.08 -2.17
C VAL A 40 -8.68 -0.85 -1.61
N VAL A 41 -7.37 -0.75 -1.85
CA VAL A 41 -6.55 0.39 -1.41
C VAL A 41 -6.56 1.46 -2.48
N GLY A 42 -7.17 2.59 -2.16
CA GLY A 42 -7.32 3.71 -3.07
C GLY A 42 -6.70 5.00 -2.53
N ASN A 43 -6.99 6.08 -3.22
CA ASN A 43 -6.48 7.41 -2.90
C ASN A 43 -7.33 8.09 -1.82
N VAL A 44 -7.29 7.56 -0.60
CA VAL A 44 -8.03 8.11 0.56
C VAL A 44 -7.13 8.23 1.78
N ALA A 45 -7.29 9.30 2.54
CA ALA A 45 -6.47 9.61 3.72
C ALA A 45 -7.04 9.02 5.03
N TYR A 46 -8.17 8.31 4.95
CA TYR A 46 -8.84 7.69 6.09
C TYR A 46 -8.83 6.17 5.95
N ASN A 47 -9.17 5.46 7.04
CA ASN A 47 -9.28 4.01 7.07
C ASN A 47 -8.07 3.26 6.47
N ASN A 48 -6.85 3.75 6.76
CA ASN A 48 -5.60 3.20 6.24
C ASN A 48 -5.56 3.02 4.71
N GLY A 49 -6.20 3.93 3.97
CA GLY A 49 -6.25 3.92 2.50
C GLY A 49 -7.32 3.00 1.91
N VAL A 50 -8.12 2.31 2.73
CA VAL A 50 -9.16 1.39 2.24
C VAL A 50 -10.39 2.16 1.78
N SER A 51 -10.69 2.05 0.48
CA SER A 51 -11.80 2.74 -0.18
C SER A 51 -13.07 1.89 -0.30
N GLY A 52 -12.96 0.58 -0.04
CA GLY A 52 -14.04 -0.39 -0.18
C GLY A 52 -13.48 -1.81 -0.17
N TYR A 53 -14.33 -2.79 -0.45
CA TYR A 53 -13.96 -4.20 -0.49
C TYR A 53 -14.42 -4.85 -1.80
N THR A 54 -13.80 -5.97 -2.17
CA THR A 54 -14.16 -6.76 -3.35
C THR A 54 -13.90 -8.25 -3.13
N ASP A 55 -14.58 -9.10 -3.89
CA ASP A 55 -14.29 -10.54 -3.99
C ASP A 55 -13.26 -10.87 -5.08
N LYS A 56 -12.80 -9.87 -5.83
CA LYS A 56 -11.70 -10.09 -6.79
C LYS A 56 -10.41 -10.46 -6.06
N PRO A 57 -9.56 -11.30 -6.65
CA PRO A 57 -8.26 -11.65 -6.07
C PRO A 57 -7.42 -10.42 -5.71
N THR A 58 -6.62 -10.52 -4.65
CA THR A 58 -5.66 -9.49 -4.30
C THR A 58 -4.62 -9.34 -5.41
N THR A 59 -4.19 -8.11 -5.67
CA THR A 59 -3.22 -7.81 -6.74
C THR A 59 -1.83 -7.53 -6.18
N GLU A 60 -1.76 -7.22 -4.88
CA GLU A 60 -0.53 -6.98 -4.14
C GLU A 60 -0.52 -7.81 -2.85
N GLU A 61 0.67 -8.25 -2.48
CA GLU A 61 0.91 -8.90 -1.19
C GLU A 61 1.00 -7.88 -0.06
N GLY A 62 0.74 -8.34 1.17
CA GLY A 62 0.96 -7.54 2.36
C GLY A 62 2.44 -7.30 2.67
N ASN A 63 2.65 -6.67 3.82
CA ASN A 63 3.94 -6.25 4.37
C ASN A 63 4.70 -5.30 3.43
N ILE A 64 4.00 -4.26 2.99
CA ILE A 64 4.53 -3.14 2.20
C ILE A 64 3.92 -1.82 2.69
N ILE A 65 4.53 -0.69 2.31
CA ILE A 65 3.94 0.64 2.53
C ILE A 65 3.27 1.08 1.23
N THR A 66 2.09 1.69 1.33
CA THR A 66 1.37 2.29 0.20
C THR A 66 1.21 3.79 0.41
N PHE A 67 1.24 4.56 -0.67
CA PHE A 67 0.95 5.99 -0.65
C PHE A 67 0.28 6.46 -1.93
N SER A 68 -0.45 7.57 -1.86
CA SER A 68 -1.02 8.19 -3.06
C SER A 68 -0.05 9.18 -3.71
N ASP A 69 0.06 9.15 -5.03
CA ASP A 69 0.91 10.06 -5.81
C ASP A 69 0.24 11.36 -6.26
N THR A 70 -1.08 11.50 -6.04
CA THR A 70 -1.88 12.66 -6.48
C THR A 70 -2.42 13.49 -5.33
N THR A 71 -2.16 13.09 -4.08
CA THR A 71 -2.62 13.81 -2.88
C THR A 71 -1.48 14.09 -1.91
N ASN A 72 -1.82 14.78 -0.83
CA ASN A 72 -0.95 15.12 0.28
C ASN A 72 -0.43 13.87 1.02
N ALA A 73 0.61 14.06 1.83
CA ALA A 73 1.31 13.00 2.58
C ALA A 73 0.46 12.25 3.63
N ASN A 74 -0.82 12.60 3.78
CA ASN A 74 -1.76 11.95 4.71
C ASN A 74 -2.24 10.57 4.23
N THR A 75 -1.63 10.02 3.18
CA THR A 75 -2.05 8.76 2.52
C THR A 75 -0.99 7.67 2.60
N ILE A 76 0.06 7.85 3.42
CA ILE A 76 1.11 6.85 3.61
C ILE A 76 0.70 5.86 4.70
N PHE A 77 0.47 4.60 4.32
CA PHE A 77 0.00 3.54 5.24
C PHE A 77 0.79 2.25 5.08
N TYR A 78 1.00 1.55 6.19
CA TYR A 78 1.50 0.17 6.18
C TYR A 78 0.34 -0.80 5.88
N ARG A 79 0.61 -1.80 5.05
CA ARG A 79 -0.31 -2.88 4.71
C ARG A 79 0.24 -4.15 5.33
N ASP A 80 -0.43 -4.67 6.35
CA ASP A 80 -0.08 -5.96 6.98
C ASP A 80 -0.52 -7.16 6.14
N THR A 81 -1.65 -7.01 5.44
CA THR A 81 -2.34 -8.04 4.67
C THR A 81 -2.40 -7.71 3.19
N ALA A 82 -2.63 -8.74 2.36
CA ALA A 82 -2.80 -8.62 0.92
C ALA A 82 -4.01 -7.75 0.56
N PHE A 83 -3.98 -7.10 -0.60
CA PHE A 83 -5.01 -6.14 -1.00
C PHE A 83 -5.13 -5.98 -2.52
N VAL A 84 -6.17 -5.29 -2.95
CA VAL A 84 -6.38 -4.88 -4.35
C VAL A 84 -5.91 -3.45 -4.53
N GLY A 85 -4.93 -3.26 -5.41
CA GLY A 85 -4.39 -1.95 -5.76
C GLY A 85 -5.34 -1.14 -6.64
N TYR A 86 -5.05 0.15 -6.73
CA TYR A 86 -5.92 1.11 -7.41
C TYR A 86 -5.10 2.20 -8.11
N SER A 87 -5.76 2.93 -9.01
CA SER A 87 -5.13 4.07 -9.69
C SER A 87 -4.57 5.07 -8.68
N HIS A 88 -3.40 5.63 -8.99
CA HIS A 88 -2.70 6.64 -8.18
C HIS A 88 -2.18 6.14 -6.83
N VAL A 89 -2.18 4.82 -6.61
CA VAL A 89 -1.56 4.21 -5.43
C VAL A 89 -0.21 3.60 -5.81
N GLN A 90 0.82 4.07 -5.14
CA GLN A 90 2.20 3.58 -5.21
C GLN A 90 2.47 2.61 -4.07
N GLY A 91 3.22 1.56 -4.35
CA GLY A 91 3.73 0.62 -3.34
C GLY A 91 5.23 0.79 -3.16
N MET A 92 5.69 0.71 -1.90
CA MET A 92 7.10 0.65 -1.50
C MET A 92 7.42 -0.77 -1.07
N TYR A 93 8.02 -1.54 -1.97
CA TYR A 93 8.35 -2.95 -1.76
C TYR A 93 9.76 -3.06 -1.18
N PRO A 94 9.96 -3.67 0.00
CA PRO A 94 11.27 -3.72 0.64
C PRO A 94 12.27 -4.54 -0.20
N LYS A 95 13.48 -4.00 -0.39
CA LYS A 95 14.61 -4.68 -1.06
C LYS A 95 15.44 -5.53 -0.09
N PHE A 96 15.19 -5.39 1.21
CA PHE A 96 15.87 -6.12 2.26
C PHE A 96 15.08 -7.37 2.66
N ASN A 97 15.81 -8.37 3.16
CA ASN A 97 15.20 -9.60 3.63
C ASN A 97 14.24 -9.32 4.79
N ARG A 98 13.04 -9.90 4.70
CA ARG A 98 12.06 -9.86 5.77
C ARG A 98 12.61 -10.66 6.94
N VAL A 99 12.89 -9.99 8.06
CA VAL A 99 13.03 -10.69 9.33
C VAL A 99 11.60 -11.00 9.77
N THR A 100 11.16 -12.25 9.57
CA THR A 100 9.93 -12.73 10.22
C THR A 100 10.17 -12.70 11.74
N PRO A 101 9.26 -12.12 12.53
CA PRO A 101 9.31 -12.22 13.98
C PRO A 101 9.28 -13.68 14.46
#